data_AF-A0A949N7X2-F1
#
_entry.id   AF-A0A949N7X2-F1
#
_cell.length_a   1.000
_cell.length_b   1.000
_cell.length_c   1.000
_cell.angle_alpha   90.00
_cell.angle_beta   90.00
_cell.angle_gamma   90.00
#
_symmetry.space_group_name_H-M   'P 1'
#
loop_
_entity.id
_entity.type
_entity.pdbx_description
1 polymer ?
#
loop_
_entity_poly.entity_id
_entity_poly.type
_entity_poly.pdbx_seq_one_letter_code
_entity_poly.pdbx_strand_id
1 'polypeptide(L)'
;MQGRTGNTGRPRAAEWGLSVGGFPSGAHNALTDVPGVRVGHTTVRRSPDIHSGVTAILPGERVSPQRPVAAGVFTGNGYGKLIGSTQLAELGELETPVLLTSTLSAFRVADALVGWMLERPECAEAVSLNPVVGECNDGYLSDIRARPVREEHVRAALDGASAGPVEEGCVGAGTGTGALGFKAGIGTASRVVELPGEGARYTLGALVQANFGGTLRIGGELLTPGGLGLRPEAPPPEKGSCMIVVGTDAPLDARQLGRLARRAVFALARVGAAYGHGSGDYAIAFSTSGATRRASEARYSERSAPVGERPRPAPADSALNPLFEAALDTVEESVLNSLLAAVTTTGHRGRTLPALPVEALRRRPPGPGPGPHGG
;
A
#
# COMPACT_ATOMS: atom_id res chain seq x y z
N MET A 1 19.16 -21.81 5.01
CA MET A 1 20.01 -20.66 5.41
C MET A 1 19.31 -19.40 4.90
N GLN A 2 18.39 -18.85 5.70
CA GLN A 2 17.59 -17.67 5.34
C GLN A 2 18.45 -16.43 5.55
N GLY A 3 18.87 -15.78 4.47
CA GLY A 3 19.48 -14.46 4.55
C GLY A 3 18.43 -13.45 4.99
N ARG A 4 18.57 -12.91 6.20
CA ARG A 4 17.86 -11.70 6.62
C ARG A 4 18.26 -10.60 5.64
N THR A 5 17.36 -10.16 4.77
CA THR A 5 17.54 -8.90 4.05
C THR A 5 17.35 -7.78 5.07
N GLY A 6 18.46 -7.41 5.71
CA GLY A 6 18.52 -6.20 6.51
C GLY A 6 18.38 -4.97 5.60
N ASN A 7 17.94 -3.87 6.22
CA ASN A 7 17.93 -2.53 5.66
C ASN A 7 19.07 -2.31 4.65
N THR A 8 18.72 -1.95 3.40
CA THR A 8 19.67 -1.84 2.27
C THR A 8 20.70 -0.70 2.47
N GLY A 9 20.64 0.03 3.58
CA GLY A 9 21.46 1.20 3.88
C GLY A 9 21.08 2.40 3.01
N ARG A 10 19.99 2.30 2.25
CA ARG A 10 19.48 3.35 1.36
C ARG A 10 18.50 4.23 2.14
N PRO A 11 18.58 5.56 1.99
CA PRO A 11 17.78 6.48 2.80
C PRO A 11 16.31 6.47 2.35
N ARG A 12 15.42 6.73 3.30
CA ARG A 12 14.03 7.13 3.00
C ARG A 12 13.97 8.58 2.53
N ALA A 13 12.84 9.02 1.96
CA ALA A 13 12.65 10.38 1.45
C ALA A 13 12.94 11.44 2.52
N ALA A 14 12.38 11.28 3.72
CA ALA A 14 12.62 12.17 4.85
C ALA A 14 14.12 12.21 5.28
N GLU A 15 14.79 11.05 5.30
CA GLU A 15 16.23 10.95 5.62
C GLU A 15 17.11 11.57 4.54
N TRP A 16 16.58 11.68 3.31
CA TRP A 16 17.22 12.39 2.20
C TRP A 16 16.96 13.92 2.22
N GLY A 17 16.10 14.40 3.11
CA GLY A 17 15.72 15.80 3.21
C GLY A 17 14.61 16.22 2.25
N LEU A 18 13.90 15.27 1.62
CA LEU A 18 12.64 15.56 0.94
C LEU A 18 11.52 15.71 1.95
N SER A 19 10.95 16.91 2.01
CA SER A 19 9.69 17.14 2.69
C SER A 19 8.54 16.97 1.71
N VAL A 20 7.62 16.05 2.00
CA VAL A 20 6.37 15.86 1.27
C VAL A 20 5.22 16.33 2.16
N GLY A 21 4.54 17.40 1.75
CA GLY A 21 3.43 17.95 2.53
C GLY A 21 3.84 18.67 3.81
N GLY A 22 2.84 19.05 4.61
CA GLY A 22 3.00 19.82 5.85
C GLY A 22 2.65 19.08 7.14
N PHE A 23 2.07 17.88 7.05
CA PHE A 23 1.70 17.08 8.23
C PHE A 23 2.91 16.34 8.80
N PRO A 24 3.03 16.22 10.15
CA PRO A 24 4.06 15.39 10.76
C PRO A 24 3.81 13.90 10.48
N SER A 25 4.86 13.10 10.36
CA SER A 25 4.77 11.64 10.26
C SER A 25 4.53 10.97 11.62
N GLY A 26 4.02 9.74 11.58
CA GLY A 26 4.01 8.85 12.74
C GLY A 26 5.42 8.33 13.09
N ALA A 27 5.50 7.54 14.16
CA ALA A 27 6.78 7.09 14.74
C ALA A 27 7.65 6.29 13.77
N HIS A 28 7.03 5.50 12.90
CA HIS A 28 7.72 4.69 11.90
C HIS A 28 7.62 5.26 10.49
N ASN A 29 6.86 6.35 10.31
CA ASN A 29 6.45 6.87 9.01
C ASN A 29 6.00 5.71 8.10
N ALA A 30 5.04 4.91 8.56
CA ALA A 30 4.59 3.70 7.90
C ALA A 30 3.11 3.41 8.16
N LEU A 31 2.48 2.59 7.32
CA LEU A 31 1.08 2.18 7.47
C LEU A 31 0.77 1.60 8.87
N THR A 32 1.74 0.94 9.47
CA THR A 32 1.71 0.35 10.81
C THR A 32 1.69 1.37 11.95
N ASP A 33 1.87 2.66 11.68
CA ASP A 33 1.60 3.72 12.68
C ASP A 33 0.10 3.84 12.98
N VAL A 34 -0.77 3.34 12.10
CA VAL A 34 -2.20 3.23 12.37
C VAL A 34 -2.40 2.12 13.42
N PRO A 35 -2.98 2.42 14.60
CA PRO A 35 -3.12 1.45 15.68
C PRO A 35 -3.77 0.14 15.24
N GLY A 36 -3.13 -0.98 15.60
CA GLY A 36 -3.61 -2.35 15.31
C GLY A 36 -3.22 -2.88 13.92
N VAL A 37 -2.71 -2.03 13.02
CA VAL A 37 -2.31 -2.48 11.68
C VAL A 37 -0.98 -3.22 11.73
N ARG A 38 -0.90 -4.35 11.02
CA ARG A 38 0.31 -5.15 10.88
C ARG A 38 0.62 -5.42 9.41
N VAL A 39 1.91 -5.47 9.08
CA VAL A 39 2.39 -5.78 7.73
C VAL A 39 3.37 -6.94 7.79
N GLY A 40 3.25 -7.87 6.84
CA GLY A 40 4.17 -9.00 6.70
C GLY A 40 4.55 -9.23 5.24
N HIS A 41 5.75 -9.77 5.02
CA HIS A 41 6.27 -10.04 3.69
C HIS A 41 6.75 -11.49 3.57
N THR A 42 6.53 -12.08 2.42
CA THR A 42 7.33 -13.21 1.94
C THR A 42 7.92 -12.88 0.59
N THR A 43 9.24 -12.78 0.54
CA THR A 43 10.02 -12.49 -0.66
C THR A 43 10.45 -13.79 -1.33
N VAL A 44 10.02 -14.02 -2.56
CA VAL A 44 10.34 -15.23 -3.33
C VAL A 44 11.35 -14.88 -4.42
N ARG A 45 12.59 -15.33 -4.22
CA ARG A 45 13.71 -15.09 -5.15
C ARG A 45 14.37 -16.40 -5.57
N ARG A 46 14.55 -16.58 -6.88
CA ARG A 46 15.41 -17.62 -7.48
C ARG A 46 16.11 -16.98 -8.67
N SER A 47 17.30 -16.45 -8.44
CA SER A 47 18.03 -15.70 -9.46
C SER A 47 18.43 -16.60 -10.64
N PRO A 48 18.45 -16.06 -11.87
CA PRO A 48 18.04 -14.68 -12.21
C PRO A 48 16.53 -14.53 -12.48
N ASP A 49 15.78 -15.63 -12.56
CA ASP A 49 14.46 -15.60 -13.21
C ASP A 49 13.28 -15.26 -12.32
N ILE A 50 13.37 -15.43 -11.00
CA ILE A 50 12.21 -15.27 -10.11
C ILE A 50 12.45 -14.14 -9.13
N HIS A 51 11.57 -13.13 -9.21
CA HIS A 51 11.52 -11.95 -8.37
C HIS A 51 10.06 -11.62 -8.04
N SER A 52 9.46 -12.32 -7.08
CA SER A 52 8.05 -12.17 -6.73
C SER A 52 7.83 -12.27 -5.22
N GLY A 53 6.58 -12.35 -4.78
CA GLY A 53 6.27 -12.57 -3.38
C GLY A 53 4.84 -12.21 -2.99
N VAL A 54 4.65 -12.10 -1.68
CA VAL A 54 3.37 -11.74 -1.05
C VAL A 54 3.65 -10.66 0.00
N THR A 55 2.80 -9.64 0.03
CA THR A 55 2.73 -8.68 1.14
C THR A 55 1.34 -8.81 1.77
N ALA A 56 1.29 -9.00 3.08
CA ALA A 56 0.06 -9.09 3.85
C ALA A 56 -0.15 -7.82 4.69
N ILE A 57 -1.37 -7.30 4.69
CA ILE A 57 -1.78 -6.13 5.47
C ILE A 57 -2.99 -6.54 6.30
N LEU A 58 -2.84 -6.52 7.61
CA LEU A 58 -3.88 -6.88 8.57
C LEU A 58 -4.41 -5.59 9.20
N PRO A 59 -5.64 -5.14 8.88
CA PRO A 59 -6.24 -3.91 9.40
C PRO A 59 -6.46 -3.87 10.92
N GLY A 60 -6.30 -4.99 11.61
CA GLY A 60 -6.50 -5.14 13.04
C GLY A 60 -6.20 -6.56 13.51
N GLU A 61 -6.23 -6.80 14.83
CA GLU A 61 -5.86 -8.10 15.39
C GLU A 61 -6.77 -9.26 14.93
N ARG A 62 -8.05 -8.99 14.60
CA ARG A 62 -9.08 -10.02 14.36
C ARG A 62 -10.08 -9.65 13.26
N VAL A 63 -9.61 -9.13 12.12
CA VAL A 63 -10.49 -8.95 10.95
C VAL A 63 -11.09 -10.30 10.54
N SER A 64 -12.41 -10.34 10.45
CA SER A 64 -13.21 -11.54 10.16
C SER A 64 -14.60 -11.12 9.67
N PRO A 65 -15.41 -12.03 9.09
CA PRO A 65 -16.80 -11.74 8.72
C PRO A 65 -17.67 -11.26 9.89
N GLN A 66 -17.36 -11.66 11.12
CA GLN A 66 -18.05 -11.28 12.34
C GLN A 66 -17.57 -9.93 12.86
N ARG A 67 -16.32 -9.55 12.57
CA ARG A 67 -15.71 -8.28 12.96
C ARG A 67 -15.10 -7.59 11.74
N PRO A 68 -15.91 -7.20 10.75
CA PRO A 68 -15.42 -6.47 9.61
C PRO A 68 -14.95 -5.07 10.03
N VAL A 69 -14.07 -4.47 9.24
CA VAL A 69 -13.70 -3.06 9.37
C VAL A 69 -14.29 -2.27 8.22
N ALA A 70 -14.72 -1.03 8.47
CA ALA A 70 -15.22 -0.18 7.38
C ALA A 70 -14.11 0.06 6.36
N ALA A 71 -14.51 0.03 5.08
CA ALA A 71 -13.60 0.16 3.96
C ALA A 71 -14.27 0.82 2.75
N GLY A 72 -13.45 1.34 1.86
CA GLY A 72 -13.85 1.83 0.55
C GLY A 72 -12.79 1.52 -0.49
N VAL A 73 -13.22 1.43 -1.75
CA VAL A 73 -12.33 1.15 -2.89
C VAL A 73 -12.51 2.21 -3.96
N PHE A 74 -11.43 2.54 -4.67
CA PHE A 74 -11.49 3.34 -5.88
C PHE A 74 -10.62 2.74 -6.97
N THR A 75 -11.20 2.64 -8.17
CA THR A 75 -10.51 2.22 -9.39
C THR A 75 -10.20 3.46 -10.22
N GLY A 76 -8.91 3.82 -10.30
CA GLY A 76 -8.43 4.87 -11.19
C GLY A 76 -8.37 4.39 -12.64
N ASN A 77 -7.70 3.27 -12.87
CA ASN A 77 -7.69 2.57 -14.15
C ASN A 77 -7.78 1.06 -13.94
N GLY A 78 -8.75 0.42 -14.60
CA GLY A 78 -9.20 -0.94 -14.31
C GLY A 78 -8.39 -2.07 -14.96
N TYR A 79 -7.16 -1.83 -15.43
CA TYR A 79 -6.35 -2.84 -16.13
C TYR A 79 -5.62 -3.77 -15.14
N GLY A 80 -6.35 -4.43 -14.24
CA GLY A 80 -5.74 -5.29 -13.21
C GLY A 80 -6.75 -6.24 -12.58
N LYS A 81 -6.31 -7.05 -11.62
CA LYS A 81 -7.13 -8.04 -10.91
C LYS A 81 -7.19 -7.67 -9.43
N LEU A 82 -8.24 -6.95 -9.04
CA LEU A 82 -8.53 -6.73 -7.63
C LEU A 82 -9.66 -7.68 -7.18
N ILE A 83 -9.26 -8.84 -6.67
CA ILE A 83 -10.18 -9.87 -6.18
C ILE A 83 -10.86 -9.34 -4.92
N GLY A 84 -12.17 -9.56 -4.81
CA GLY A 84 -13.02 -9.16 -3.69
C GLY A 84 -13.49 -7.70 -3.68
N SER A 85 -13.15 -6.92 -4.72
CA SER A 85 -13.53 -5.50 -4.84
C SER A 85 -15.04 -5.26 -4.91
N THR A 86 -15.81 -6.17 -5.52
CA THR A 86 -17.25 -5.97 -5.72
C THR A 86 -18.01 -6.01 -4.39
N GLN A 87 -17.77 -7.00 -3.54
CA GLN A 87 -18.38 -7.07 -2.21
C GLN A 87 -17.84 -5.97 -1.28
N LEU A 88 -16.57 -5.60 -1.39
CA LEU A 88 -16.02 -4.45 -0.65
C LEU A 88 -16.76 -3.16 -1.04
N ALA A 89 -16.97 -2.92 -2.34
CA ALA A 89 -17.69 -1.74 -2.82
C ALA A 89 -19.18 -1.74 -2.43
N GLU A 90 -19.82 -2.91 -2.42
CA GLU A 90 -21.24 -3.07 -2.08
C GLU A 90 -21.49 -2.88 -0.57
N LEU A 91 -20.70 -3.55 0.27
CA LEU A 91 -20.92 -3.58 1.71
C LEU A 91 -20.14 -2.50 2.46
N GLY A 92 -19.09 -1.94 1.86
CA GLY A 92 -18.23 -0.98 2.53
C GLY A 92 -17.41 -1.59 3.67
N GLU A 93 -17.06 -2.87 3.56
CA GLU A 93 -16.48 -3.66 4.64
C GLU A 93 -15.30 -4.53 4.15
N LEU A 94 -14.26 -4.66 4.98
CA LEU A 94 -13.23 -5.68 4.87
C LEU A 94 -13.44 -6.74 5.96
N GLU A 95 -13.64 -7.98 5.53
CA GLU A 95 -13.77 -9.16 6.41
C GLU A 95 -12.54 -10.08 6.37
N THR A 96 -11.55 -9.76 5.54
CA THR A 96 -10.28 -10.49 5.40
C THR A 96 -9.10 -9.50 5.42
N PRO A 97 -7.87 -9.95 5.73
CA PRO A 97 -6.67 -9.18 5.42
C PRO A 97 -6.57 -8.82 3.93
N VAL A 98 -5.87 -7.74 3.62
CA VAL A 98 -5.54 -7.39 2.23
C VAL A 98 -4.20 -8.02 1.87
N LEU A 99 -4.17 -8.80 0.79
CA LEU A 99 -2.93 -9.36 0.26
C LEU A 99 -2.55 -8.71 -1.06
N LEU A 100 -1.26 -8.50 -1.26
CA LEU A 100 -0.68 -7.99 -2.49
C LEU A 100 0.28 -9.03 -3.08
N THR A 101 0.30 -9.20 -4.41
CA THR A 101 1.16 -10.18 -5.09
C THR A 101 1.37 -9.86 -6.59
N SER A 102 1.81 -10.84 -7.39
CA SER A 102 1.91 -10.75 -8.85
C SER A 102 0.64 -11.20 -9.58
N THR A 103 0.40 -10.67 -10.78
CA THR A 103 -0.85 -10.87 -11.56
C THR A 103 -1.31 -12.32 -11.66
N LEU A 104 -0.42 -13.25 -12.04
CA LEU A 104 -0.78 -14.65 -12.23
C LEU A 104 -0.80 -15.48 -10.93
N SER A 105 -0.37 -14.86 -9.83
CA SER A 105 -0.41 -15.42 -8.48
C SER A 105 -1.65 -15.00 -7.71
N ALA A 106 -2.30 -13.88 -8.06
CA ALA A 106 -3.48 -13.33 -7.37
C ALA A 106 -4.54 -14.38 -7.04
N PHE A 107 -4.88 -15.25 -7.98
CA PHE A 107 -5.87 -16.31 -7.79
C PHE A 107 -5.45 -17.37 -6.75
N ARG A 108 -4.16 -17.77 -6.74
CA ARG A 108 -3.64 -18.72 -5.74
C ARG A 108 -3.54 -18.07 -4.37
N VAL A 109 -3.20 -16.79 -4.33
CA VAL A 109 -3.12 -16.02 -3.09
C VAL A 109 -4.51 -15.84 -2.48
N ALA A 110 -5.54 -15.60 -3.31
CA ALA A 110 -6.93 -15.55 -2.85
C ALA A 110 -7.41 -16.90 -2.30
N ASP A 111 -7.13 -18.00 -3.00
CA ASP A 111 -7.44 -19.36 -2.54
C ASP A 111 -6.77 -19.70 -1.20
N ALA A 112 -5.46 -19.42 -1.09
CA ALA A 112 -4.71 -19.61 0.15
C ALA A 112 -5.21 -18.72 1.30
N LEU A 113 -5.63 -17.48 1.00
CA LEU A 113 -6.23 -16.59 2.01
C LEU A 113 -7.55 -17.16 2.53
N VAL A 114 -8.40 -17.72 1.67
CA VAL A 114 -9.63 -18.39 2.08
C VAL A 114 -9.30 -19.56 3.00
N GLY A 115 -8.37 -20.43 2.62
CA GLY A 115 -7.94 -21.56 3.45
C GLY A 115 -7.44 -21.12 4.83
N TRP A 116 -6.55 -20.13 4.88
CA TRP A 116 -6.03 -19.59 6.14
C TRP A 116 -7.12 -18.89 6.99
N MET A 117 -8.13 -18.27 6.35
CA MET A 117 -9.26 -17.69 7.08
C MET A 117 -10.15 -18.77 7.71
N LEU A 118 -10.46 -19.84 6.99
CA LEU A 118 -11.34 -20.93 7.45
C LEU A 118 -10.77 -21.71 8.65
N GLU A 119 -9.46 -21.68 8.86
CA GLU A 119 -8.81 -22.31 10.02
C GLU A 119 -8.99 -21.50 11.31
N ARG A 120 -9.47 -20.26 11.23
CA ARG A 120 -9.60 -19.38 12.38
C ARG A 120 -10.88 -19.65 13.14
N PRO A 121 -10.85 -19.66 14.49
CA PRO A 121 -12.04 -19.82 15.31
C PRO A 121 -13.15 -18.81 14.98
N GLU A 122 -12.78 -17.57 14.65
CA GLU A 122 -13.73 -16.53 14.26
C GLU A 122 -14.52 -16.91 13.00
N CYS A 123 -13.96 -17.74 12.11
CA CYS A 123 -14.58 -18.15 10.85
C CYS A 123 -15.22 -19.54 10.89
N ALA A 124 -15.40 -20.15 12.07
CA ALA A 124 -15.93 -21.51 12.20
C ALA A 124 -17.29 -21.72 11.52
N GLU A 125 -18.15 -20.69 11.53
CA GLU A 125 -19.48 -20.71 10.91
C GLU A 125 -19.52 -20.09 9.50
N ALA A 126 -18.35 -19.72 8.94
CA ALA A 126 -18.30 -19.06 7.63
C ALA A 126 -18.62 -20.03 6.49
N VAL A 127 -19.69 -19.76 5.76
CA VAL A 127 -20.09 -20.52 4.55
C VAL A 127 -19.63 -19.86 3.25
N SER A 128 -19.12 -18.63 3.34
CA SER A 128 -18.54 -17.86 2.25
C SER A 128 -17.53 -16.85 2.83
N LEU A 129 -16.54 -16.48 2.04
CA LEU A 129 -15.56 -15.45 2.38
C LEU A 129 -15.24 -14.59 1.16
N ASN A 130 -15.00 -13.31 1.38
CA ASN A 130 -14.53 -12.37 0.39
C ASN A 130 -13.02 -12.08 0.57
N PRO A 131 -12.12 -12.85 -0.07
CA PRO A 131 -10.69 -12.56 -0.03
C PRO A 131 -10.38 -11.29 -0.82
N VAL A 132 -9.67 -10.34 -0.19
CA VAL A 132 -9.24 -9.11 -0.88
C VAL A 132 -7.78 -9.20 -1.29
N VAL A 133 -7.56 -9.36 -2.60
CA VAL A 133 -6.22 -9.54 -3.17
C VAL A 133 -5.98 -8.59 -4.33
N GLY A 134 -5.00 -7.70 -4.16
CA GLY A 134 -4.47 -6.83 -5.20
C GLY A 134 -3.20 -7.37 -5.84
N GLU A 135 -2.85 -6.87 -7.02
CA GLU A 135 -1.68 -7.32 -7.76
C GLU A 135 -1.02 -6.23 -8.60
N CYS A 136 0.24 -6.47 -8.93
CA CYS A 136 0.90 -5.80 -10.04
C CYS A 136 1.66 -6.82 -10.90
N ASN A 137 1.87 -6.48 -12.17
CA ASN A 137 2.59 -7.36 -13.10
C ASN A 137 4.13 -7.22 -12.95
N ASP A 138 4.77 -8.23 -12.36
CA ASP A 138 6.23 -8.31 -12.19
C ASP A 138 6.94 -9.04 -13.36
N GLY A 139 6.24 -9.32 -14.47
CA GLY A 139 6.73 -10.13 -15.59
C GLY A 139 7.89 -9.52 -16.40
N TYR A 140 8.28 -8.28 -16.11
CA TYR A 140 9.49 -7.68 -16.66
C TYR A 140 10.75 -8.28 -16.03
N LEU A 141 10.78 -8.43 -14.70
CA LEU A 141 11.91 -8.97 -13.94
C LEU A 141 11.71 -10.42 -13.50
N SER A 142 10.49 -10.93 -13.50
CA SER A 142 10.14 -12.26 -13.00
C SER A 142 9.58 -13.13 -14.12
N ASP A 143 9.88 -14.43 -14.12
CA ASP A 143 9.13 -15.42 -14.88
C ASP A 143 7.76 -15.63 -14.21
N ILE A 144 6.87 -14.70 -14.51
CA ILE A 144 5.50 -14.69 -13.98
C ILE A 144 4.71 -15.94 -14.40
N ARG A 145 5.10 -16.60 -15.50
CA ARG A 145 4.43 -17.81 -16.01
C ARG A 145 4.75 -19.03 -15.16
N ALA A 146 5.91 -19.08 -14.51
CA ALA A 146 6.25 -20.13 -13.55
C ALA A 146 5.34 -20.11 -12.30
N ARG A 147 4.62 -19.00 -12.05
CA ARG A 147 3.72 -18.80 -10.90
C ARG A 147 4.41 -19.24 -9.60
N PRO A 148 5.49 -18.56 -9.19
CA PRO A 148 6.40 -19.02 -8.15
C PRO A 148 5.81 -18.97 -6.73
N VAL A 149 4.79 -18.13 -6.52
CA VAL A 149 4.07 -18.01 -5.26
C VAL A 149 3.18 -19.23 -5.03
N ARG A 150 3.14 -19.66 -3.78
CA ARG A 150 2.46 -20.86 -3.27
C ARG A 150 1.86 -20.56 -1.90
N GLU A 151 1.00 -21.45 -1.41
CA GLU A 151 0.30 -21.31 -0.14
C GLU A 151 1.25 -21.07 1.04
N GLU A 152 2.40 -21.77 1.11
CA GLU A 152 3.36 -21.58 2.20
C GLU A 152 3.89 -20.15 2.29
N HIS A 153 3.99 -19.45 1.16
CA HIS A 153 4.43 -18.07 1.11
C HIS A 153 3.34 -17.09 1.58
N VAL A 154 2.07 -17.44 1.35
CA VAL A 154 0.93 -16.64 1.80
C VAL A 154 0.82 -16.74 3.32
N ARG A 155 0.87 -17.96 3.85
CA ARG A 155 0.87 -18.22 5.29
C ARG A 155 2.04 -17.53 5.99
N ALA A 156 3.25 -17.68 5.48
CA ALA A 156 4.43 -17.01 6.04
C ALA A 156 4.29 -15.47 6.08
N ALA A 157 3.70 -14.84 5.05
CA ALA A 157 3.45 -13.40 5.06
C ALA A 157 2.37 -13.00 6.08
N LEU A 158 1.30 -13.78 6.21
CA LEU A 158 0.21 -13.54 7.16
C LEU A 158 0.65 -13.74 8.61
N ASP A 159 1.33 -14.84 8.89
CA ASP A 159 1.77 -15.24 10.24
C ASP A 159 2.97 -14.41 10.71
N GLY A 160 3.80 -13.94 9.76
CA GLY A 160 4.92 -13.03 10.02
C GLY A 160 4.53 -11.55 10.12
N ALA A 161 3.25 -11.20 9.96
CA ALA A 161 2.82 -9.80 9.99
C ALA A 161 2.98 -9.16 11.37
N SER A 162 3.66 -8.01 11.42
CA SER A 162 3.98 -7.30 12.67
C SER A 162 3.71 -5.80 12.57
N ALA A 163 3.60 -5.15 13.73
CA ALA A 163 3.56 -3.69 13.84
C ALA A 163 5.00 -3.13 13.82
N GLY A 164 5.14 -1.81 13.83
CA GLY A 164 6.46 -1.16 13.82
C GLY A 164 7.01 -0.90 12.41
N PRO A 165 8.33 -0.74 12.23
CA PRO A 165 8.93 -0.45 10.93
C PRO A 165 8.59 -1.51 9.87
N VAL A 166 8.37 -1.07 8.64
CA VAL A 166 8.05 -1.93 7.49
C VAL A 166 9.24 -1.96 6.53
N GLU A 167 9.60 -3.15 6.04
CA GLU A 167 10.67 -3.30 5.03
C GLU A 167 10.17 -2.77 3.66
N GLU A 168 10.98 -1.97 2.99
CA GLU A 168 10.61 -1.29 1.73
C GLU A 168 11.51 -1.73 0.56
N GLY A 169 11.13 -1.32 -0.66
CA GLY A 169 11.83 -1.65 -1.89
C GLY A 169 11.53 -3.07 -2.36
N CYS A 170 12.57 -3.83 -2.69
CA CYS A 170 12.46 -5.09 -3.44
C CYS A 170 12.05 -6.30 -2.57
N VAL A 171 10.93 -6.21 -1.86
CA VAL A 171 10.46 -7.20 -0.89
C VAL A 171 9.00 -7.56 -1.11
N GLY A 172 8.57 -8.73 -0.61
CA GLY A 172 7.19 -9.19 -0.71
C GLY A 172 6.66 -9.09 -2.13
N ALA A 173 5.48 -8.49 -2.30
CA ALA A 173 4.85 -8.28 -3.60
C ALA A 173 5.64 -7.30 -4.51
N GLY A 174 6.46 -6.42 -3.96
CA GLY A 174 7.27 -5.44 -4.69
C GLY A 174 8.60 -5.97 -5.24
N THR A 175 8.91 -7.25 -4.99
CA THR A 175 10.22 -7.84 -5.32
C THR A 175 10.64 -7.60 -6.78
N GLY A 176 9.74 -7.87 -7.73
CA GLY A 176 10.00 -7.74 -9.17
C GLY A 176 9.37 -6.52 -9.84
N THR A 177 8.84 -5.55 -9.10
CA THR A 177 8.14 -4.39 -9.68
C THR A 177 9.08 -3.22 -9.99
N GLY A 178 8.61 -2.31 -10.85
CA GLY A 178 9.33 -1.10 -11.26
C GLY A 178 8.40 0.06 -11.55
N ALA A 179 8.83 1.29 -11.27
CA ALA A 179 8.02 2.47 -11.52
C ALA A 179 8.85 3.59 -12.13
N LEU A 180 8.23 4.38 -13.03
CA LEU A 180 8.77 5.63 -13.55
C LEU A 180 10.16 5.48 -14.22
N GLY A 181 10.42 4.29 -14.75
CA GLY A 181 11.67 3.90 -15.40
C GLY A 181 12.78 3.38 -14.48
N PHE A 182 12.51 3.26 -13.18
CA PHE A 182 13.44 2.75 -12.18
C PHE A 182 12.92 1.46 -11.54
N LYS A 183 13.81 0.75 -10.84
CA LYS A 183 13.38 -0.27 -9.88
C LYS A 183 12.59 0.41 -8.76
N ALA A 184 11.48 -0.20 -8.39
CA ALA A 184 10.63 0.19 -7.28
C ALA A 184 10.27 -1.06 -6.46
N GLY A 185 9.16 -1.01 -5.72
CA GLY A 185 8.72 -2.11 -4.89
C GLY A 185 7.64 -1.71 -3.90
N ILE A 186 7.76 -2.23 -2.67
CA ILE A 186 6.94 -1.79 -1.55
C ILE A 186 7.44 -0.42 -1.06
N GLY A 187 6.52 0.48 -0.75
CA GLY A 187 6.86 1.68 0.00
C GLY A 187 5.72 2.08 0.91
N THR A 188 6.02 2.83 1.96
CA THR A 188 5.06 3.22 2.97
C THR A 188 5.39 4.58 3.57
N ALA A 189 4.39 5.24 4.11
CA ALA A 189 4.50 6.50 4.85
C ALA A 189 3.30 6.62 5.79
N SER A 190 3.35 7.60 6.70
CA SER A 190 2.20 7.98 7.51
C SER A 190 2.18 9.48 7.82
N ARG A 191 1.02 9.99 8.21
CA ARG A 191 0.78 11.34 8.69
C ARG A 191 -0.14 11.35 9.90
N VAL A 192 0.12 12.27 10.82
CA VAL A 192 -0.77 12.56 11.95
C VAL A 192 -1.52 13.85 11.63
N VAL A 193 -2.85 13.78 11.70
CA VAL A 193 -3.78 14.81 11.24
C VAL A 193 -4.72 15.17 12.37
N GLU A 194 -4.97 16.46 12.56
CA GLU A 194 -6.04 16.94 13.44
C GLU A 194 -7.26 17.31 12.59
N LEU A 195 -8.44 16.80 12.97
CA LEU A 195 -9.67 17.14 12.28
C LEU A 195 -10.37 18.34 12.95
N PRO A 196 -10.84 19.34 12.18
CA PRO A 196 -11.53 20.50 12.72
C PRO A 196 -12.76 20.08 13.54
N GLY A 197 -12.86 20.59 14.78
CA GLY A 197 -14.00 20.35 15.67
C GLY A 197 -14.00 19.00 16.40
N GLU A 198 -13.04 18.12 16.13
CA GLU A 198 -12.92 16.81 16.80
C GLU A 198 -12.02 16.86 18.04
N GLY A 199 -11.05 17.78 18.09
CA GLY A 199 -10.08 17.90 19.19
C GLY A 199 -9.18 16.67 19.36
N ALA A 200 -9.19 15.74 18.39
CA ALA A 200 -8.42 14.52 18.39
C ALA A 200 -7.48 14.47 17.18
N ARG A 201 -6.30 13.90 17.40
CA ARG A 201 -5.35 13.57 16.35
C ARG A 201 -5.58 12.15 15.88
N TYR A 202 -5.58 11.97 14.57
CA TYR A 202 -5.76 10.70 13.89
C TYR A 202 -4.53 10.41 13.04
N THR A 203 -4.17 9.14 12.93
CA THR A 203 -3.11 8.66 12.05
C THR A 203 -3.72 8.21 10.72
N LEU A 204 -3.08 8.60 9.63
CA LEU A 204 -3.31 8.07 8.30
C LEU A 204 -2.00 7.46 7.81
N GLY A 205 -2.06 6.22 7.35
CA GLY A 205 -0.91 5.50 6.79
C GLY A 205 -1.22 4.96 5.41
N ALA A 206 -0.20 4.80 4.56
CA ALA A 206 -0.36 4.15 3.27
C ALA A 206 0.77 3.14 3.00
N LEU A 207 0.45 2.08 2.27
CA LEU A 207 1.40 1.14 1.70
C LEU A 207 1.09 1.00 0.21
N VAL A 208 2.14 1.10 -0.61
CA VAL A 208 2.05 0.97 -2.07
C VAL A 208 2.86 -0.23 -2.57
N GLN A 209 2.34 -0.94 -3.57
CA GLN A 209 3.13 -1.78 -4.46
C GLN A 209 3.29 -1.02 -5.78
N ALA A 210 4.40 -0.29 -5.92
CA ALA A 210 4.61 0.60 -7.06
C ALA A 210 5.10 -0.19 -8.29
N ASN A 211 4.33 -0.14 -9.38
CA ASN A 211 4.68 -0.80 -10.63
C ASN A 211 4.18 -0.06 -11.88
N PHE A 212 4.34 1.26 -12.02
CA PHE A 212 3.64 2.04 -13.06
C PHE A 212 4.56 2.91 -13.93
N GLY A 213 4.11 3.21 -15.15
CA GLY A 213 4.83 4.06 -16.10
C GLY A 213 4.63 5.56 -15.86
N GLY A 214 5.40 6.37 -16.59
CA GLY A 214 5.42 7.83 -16.47
C GLY A 214 6.83 8.36 -16.28
N THR A 215 6.95 9.62 -15.90
CA THR A 215 8.24 10.29 -15.69
C THR A 215 8.30 10.76 -14.25
N LEU A 216 9.31 10.30 -13.50
CA LEU A 216 9.48 10.64 -12.09
C LEU A 216 9.51 12.16 -11.91
N ARG A 217 8.67 12.66 -11.01
CA ARG A 217 8.67 14.05 -10.58
C ARG A 217 9.03 14.16 -9.12
N ILE A 218 10.04 14.96 -8.80
CA ILE A 218 10.45 15.29 -7.44
C ILE A 218 10.71 16.79 -7.38
N GLY A 219 10.04 17.52 -6.48
CA GLY A 219 10.26 18.96 -6.29
C GLY A 219 10.06 19.80 -7.57
N GLY A 220 9.16 19.37 -8.46
CA GLY A 220 8.92 20.01 -9.76
C GLY A 220 9.89 19.61 -10.88
N GLU A 221 10.99 18.90 -10.58
CA GLU A 221 11.90 18.40 -11.60
C GLU A 221 11.43 17.07 -12.19
N LEU A 222 11.58 16.92 -13.51
CA LEU A 222 11.39 15.66 -14.21
C LEU A 222 12.70 14.88 -14.27
N LEU A 223 12.68 13.65 -13.77
CA LEU A 223 13.81 12.76 -13.67
C LEU A 223 13.57 11.53 -14.55
N THR A 224 14.53 11.26 -15.44
CA THR A 224 14.54 10.05 -16.27
C THR A 224 15.85 9.30 -16.04
N PRO A 225 15.88 7.97 -16.26
CA PRO A 225 17.14 7.22 -16.19
C PRO A 225 18.24 7.86 -17.05
N GLY A 226 17.94 8.21 -18.31
CA GLY A 226 18.88 8.86 -19.22
C GLY A 226 19.37 10.22 -18.71
N GLY A 227 18.49 11.05 -18.16
CA GLY A 227 18.83 12.34 -17.55
C GLY A 227 19.67 12.22 -16.27
N LEU A 228 19.74 11.04 -15.67
CA LEU A 228 20.61 10.70 -14.54
C LEU A 228 21.86 9.90 -14.96
N GLY A 229 22.14 9.82 -16.27
CA GLY A 229 23.32 9.13 -16.80
C GLY A 229 23.19 7.60 -16.86
N LEU A 230 22.01 7.04 -16.59
CA LEU A 230 21.73 5.61 -16.70
C LEU A 230 21.37 5.27 -18.15
N ARG A 231 21.95 4.19 -18.68
CA ARG A 231 21.68 3.68 -20.02
C ARG A 231 21.00 2.32 -19.91
N PRO A 232 19.67 2.26 -19.72
CA PRO A 232 18.97 0.99 -19.73
C PRO A 232 19.06 0.36 -21.14
N GLU A 233 19.35 -0.94 -21.20
CA GLU A 233 19.52 -1.68 -22.47
C GLU A 233 18.23 -1.76 -23.30
N ALA A 234 17.07 -1.57 -22.66
CA ALA A 234 15.77 -1.50 -23.30
C ALA A 234 14.88 -0.47 -22.59
N PRO A 235 13.94 0.18 -23.29
CA PRO A 235 12.95 1.02 -22.64
C PRO A 235 12.13 0.18 -21.64
N PRO A 236 11.94 0.68 -20.41
CA PRO A 236 11.09 -0.01 -19.44
C PRO A 236 9.66 -0.08 -19.99
N PRO A 237 8.92 -1.16 -19.70
CA PRO A 237 7.58 -1.34 -20.23
C PRO A 237 6.67 -0.20 -19.76
N GLU A 238 5.89 0.38 -20.68
CA GLU A 238 4.86 1.39 -20.36
C GLU A 238 3.64 0.80 -19.62
N LYS A 239 3.61 -0.53 -19.46
CA LYS A 239 2.52 -1.28 -18.81
C LYS A 239 2.85 -1.46 -17.34
N GLY A 240 1.85 -1.26 -16.49
CA GLY A 240 2.07 -1.19 -15.07
C GLY A 240 0.84 -1.47 -14.23
N SER A 241 0.92 -1.24 -12.93
CA SER A 241 -0.17 -1.21 -11.96
C SER A 241 0.34 -0.51 -10.71
N CYS A 242 -0.55 0.03 -9.90
CA CYS A 242 -0.22 0.45 -8.56
C CYS A 242 -1.35 0.03 -7.64
N MET A 243 -1.03 -0.83 -6.67
CA MET A 243 -1.93 -1.12 -5.56
C MET A 243 -1.58 -0.21 -4.40
N ILE A 244 -2.57 0.55 -3.93
CA ILE A 244 -2.44 1.43 -2.77
C ILE A 244 -3.39 0.94 -1.68
N VAL A 245 -2.89 0.81 -0.47
CA VAL A 245 -3.70 0.49 0.71
C VAL A 245 -3.51 1.59 1.74
N VAL A 246 -4.60 2.25 2.12
CA VAL A 246 -4.64 3.34 3.10
C VAL A 246 -5.35 2.87 4.35
N GLY A 247 -4.75 3.09 5.51
CA GLY A 247 -5.36 2.86 6.81
C GLY A 247 -5.51 4.18 7.56
N THR A 248 -6.54 4.29 8.40
CA THR A 248 -6.66 5.39 9.37
C THR A 248 -7.38 4.93 10.63
N ASP A 249 -7.13 5.58 11.76
CA ASP A 249 -7.92 5.42 12.99
C ASP A 249 -9.04 6.47 13.12
N ALA A 250 -9.18 7.36 12.13
CA ALA A 250 -10.32 8.28 12.05
C ALA A 250 -11.63 7.51 11.85
N PRO A 251 -12.74 7.92 12.51
CA PRO A 251 -14.01 7.21 12.45
C PRO A 251 -14.77 7.44 11.14
N LEU A 252 -14.24 6.94 10.03
CA LEU A 252 -14.82 7.18 8.71
C LEU A 252 -15.83 6.11 8.31
N ASP A 253 -16.94 6.54 7.70
CA ASP A 253 -17.88 5.63 7.03
C ASP A 253 -17.32 5.12 5.67
N ALA A 254 -17.95 4.09 5.10
CA ALA A 254 -17.52 3.49 3.83
C ALA A 254 -17.47 4.48 2.66
N ARG A 255 -18.42 5.42 2.59
CA ARG A 255 -18.45 6.43 1.53
C ARG A 255 -17.30 7.42 1.70
N GLN A 256 -17.00 7.84 2.92
CA GLN A 256 -15.85 8.70 3.26
C GLN A 256 -14.53 8.00 2.96
N LEU A 257 -14.41 6.70 3.26
CA LEU A 257 -13.26 5.89 2.89
C LEU A 257 -13.12 5.76 1.36
N GLY A 258 -14.22 5.61 0.63
CA GLY A 258 -14.21 5.69 -0.84
C GLY A 258 -13.73 7.05 -1.37
N ARG A 259 -14.05 8.16 -0.68
CA ARG A 259 -13.51 9.50 -1.00
C ARG A 259 -12.01 9.58 -0.71
N LEU A 260 -11.55 8.96 0.37
CA LEU A 260 -10.14 8.89 0.74
C LEU A 260 -9.33 8.07 -0.27
N ALA A 261 -9.84 6.90 -0.68
CA ALA A 261 -9.24 6.05 -1.71
C ALA A 261 -9.05 6.79 -3.04
N ARG A 262 -9.98 7.68 -3.43
CA ARG A 262 -9.81 8.54 -4.61
C ARG A 262 -8.56 9.43 -4.51
N ARG A 263 -8.33 10.04 -3.35
CA ARG A 263 -7.17 10.91 -3.11
C ARG A 263 -5.86 10.13 -3.19
N ALA A 264 -5.87 8.92 -2.67
CA ALA A 264 -4.73 8.02 -2.76
C ALA A 264 -4.32 7.76 -4.21
N VAL A 265 -5.27 7.45 -5.11
CA VAL A 265 -4.97 7.33 -6.54
C VAL A 265 -4.47 8.65 -7.12
N PHE A 266 -5.16 9.77 -6.87
CA PHE A 266 -4.77 11.08 -7.41
C PHE A 266 -3.33 11.47 -7.06
N ALA A 267 -2.81 11.03 -5.91
CA ALA A 267 -1.43 11.26 -5.48
C ALA A 267 -0.39 10.72 -6.48
N LEU A 268 -0.70 9.64 -7.21
CA LEU A 268 0.21 9.09 -8.22
C LEU A 268 0.53 10.10 -9.32
N ALA A 269 -0.39 11.02 -9.61
CA ALA A 269 -0.13 12.09 -10.57
C ALA A 269 0.98 13.03 -10.08
N ARG A 270 1.15 13.25 -8.76
CA ARG A 270 2.17 14.15 -8.19
C ARG A 270 3.60 13.63 -8.38
N VAL A 271 3.79 12.32 -8.31
CA VAL A 271 5.06 11.63 -8.60
C VAL A 271 5.29 11.36 -10.09
N GLY A 272 4.29 11.60 -10.93
CA GLY A 272 4.42 11.60 -12.39
C GLY A 272 3.87 10.37 -13.11
N ALA A 273 2.89 9.67 -12.52
CA ALA A 273 2.18 8.58 -13.17
C ALA A 273 1.49 9.02 -14.48
N ALA A 274 1.56 8.17 -15.49
CA ALA A 274 0.91 8.41 -16.79
C ALA A 274 -0.50 7.82 -16.92
N TYR A 275 -0.93 6.95 -15.98
CA TYR A 275 -2.20 6.20 -16.07
C TYR A 275 -2.39 5.50 -17.43
N GLY A 276 -1.31 4.92 -17.96
CA GLY A 276 -1.32 4.30 -19.29
C GLY A 276 -2.36 3.19 -19.42
N HIS A 277 -2.82 2.92 -20.65
CA HIS A 277 -3.89 1.95 -20.95
C HIS A 277 -3.76 0.62 -20.20
N GLY A 278 -2.54 0.07 -20.13
CA GLY A 278 -2.23 -1.19 -19.46
C GLY A 278 -1.98 -1.09 -17.95
N SER A 279 -2.36 0.02 -17.29
CA SER A 279 -2.11 0.27 -15.87
C SER A 279 -3.29 -0.11 -14.98
N GLY A 280 -3.10 -1.03 -14.02
CA GLY A 280 -4.09 -1.32 -12.98
C GLY A 280 -3.88 -0.43 -11.76
N ASP A 281 -4.59 0.70 -11.65
CA ASP A 281 -4.38 1.68 -10.58
C ASP A 281 -5.57 1.69 -9.62
N TYR A 282 -5.36 1.16 -8.41
CA TYR A 282 -6.41 0.95 -7.42
C TYR A 282 -5.98 1.46 -6.04
N ALA A 283 -6.96 1.92 -5.27
CA ALA A 283 -6.78 2.18 -3.86
C ALA A 283 -7.87 1.51 -3.03
N ILE A 284 -7.47 0.90 -1.92
CA ILE A 284 -8.35 0.48 -0.83
C ILE A 284 -8.06 1.39 0.35
N ALA A 285 -9.09 1.93 0.99
CA ALA A 285 -8.96 2.65 2.25
C ALA A 285 -9.79 1.93 3.33
N PHE A 286 -9.26 1.81 4.55
CA PHE A 286 -9.98 1.24 5.68
C PHE A 286 -9.80 2.08 6.95
N SER A 287 -10.76 1.97 7.87
CA SER A 287 -10.70 2.57 9.20
C SER A 287 -10.54 1.50 10.27
N THR A 288 -9.60 1.68 11.20
CA THR A 288 -9.45 0.81 12.39
C THR A 288 -10.32 1.25 13.56
N SER A 289 -10.99 2.40 13.45
CA SER A 289 -11.95 2.82 14.47
C SER A 289 -13.06 1.77 14.61
N GLY A 290 -13.39 1.41 15.85
CA GLY A 290 -14.54 0.53 16.14
C GLY A 290 -15.90 1.20 15.89
N ALA A 291 -15.91 2.45 15.43
CA ALA A 291 -17.08 3.30 15.37
C ALA A 291 -18.15 2.85 14.36
N THR A 292 -17.73 2.13 13.33
CA THR A 292 -18.58 1.72 12.20
C THR A 292 -18.91 0.23 12.23
N ARG A 293 -18.64 -0.47 13.34
CA ARG A 293 -19.09 -1.85 13.57
C ARG A 293 -20.61 -1.91 13.42
N ARG A 294 -21.09 -2.88 12.65
CA ARG A 294 -22.51 -3.01 12.26
C ARG A 294 -23.46 -2.84 13.45
N ALA A 295 -24.55 -2.11 13.21
CA ALA A 295 -25.75 -2.16 14.05
C ALA A 295 -26.36 -3.57 14.19
N SER A 296 -25.89 -4.58 13.44
CA SER A 296 -26.27 -5.99 13.65
C SER A 296 -25.64 -6.58 14.93
N GLU A 297 -24.48 -6.11 15.38
CA GLU A 297 -23.96 -6.44 16.72
C GLU A 297 -24.78 -5.75 17.82
N ALA A 298 -25.38 -4.59 17.55
CA ALA A 298 -26.24 -3.88 18.50
C ALA A 298 -27.54 -4.63 18.82
N ARG A 299 -28.01 -5.56 17.96
CA ARG A 299 -29.16 -6.41 18.26
C ARG A 299 -28.82 -7.71 19.01
N TYR A 300 -27.53 -8.08 19.10
CA TYR A 300 -27.08 -9.30 19.79
C TYR A 300 -26.22 -9.03 21.03
N SER A 301 -25.70 -7.80 21.22
CA SER A 301 -24.75 -7.48 22.29
C SER A 301 -25.19 -6.38 23.27
N GLU A 302 -26.48 -6.30 23.61
CA GLU A 302 -26.91 -5.48 24.76
C GLU A 302 -26.34 -5.98 26.11
N ARG A 303 -25.62 -7.11 26.16
CA ARG A 303 -25.11 -7.70 27.42
C ARG A 303 -23.61 -7.65 27.68
N SER A 304 -22.76 -7.17 26.75
CA SER A 304 -21.31 -7.34 26.95
C SER A 304 -20.40 -6.25 26.35
N ALA A 305 -20.92 -5.11 25.88
CA ALA A 305 -20.04 -4.01 25.50
C ALA A 305 -19.31 -3.48 26.75
N PRO A 306 -17.96 -3.41 26.77
CA PRO A 306 -17.23 -2.79 27.87
C PRO A 306 -17.74 -1.36 28.08
N VAL A 307 -18.11 -1.04 29.32
CA VAL A 307 -18.49 0.32 29.72
C VAL A 307 -17.25 1.21 29.56
N GLY A 308 -17.13 1.93 28.44
CA GLY A 308 -16.03 2.88 28.25
C GLY A 308 -15.87 3.49 26.87
N GLU A 309 -16.10 2.74 25.78
CA GLU A 309 -15.84 3.23 24.43
C GLU A 309 -17.13 3.28 23.60
N ARG A 310 -17.85 4.40 23.67
CA ARG A 310 -18.90 4.67 22.68
C ARG A 310 -18.23 4.90 21.32
N PRO A 311 -18.69 4.22 20.24
CA PRO A 311 -18.40 4.61 18.86
C PRO A 311 -18.41 6.13 18.67
N ARG A 312 -17.29 6.73 18.27
CA ARG A 312 -17.31 8.13 17.84
C ARG A 312 -18.07 8.21 16.53
N PRO A 313 -19.05 9.11 16.37
CA PRO A 313 -19.73 9.26 15.09
C PRO A 313 -18.74 9.67 14.01
N ALA A 314 -19.09 9.38 12.76
CA ALA A 314 -18.27 9.85 11.66
C ALA A 314 -18.25 11.39 11.61
N PRO A 315 -17.08 12.00 11.33
CA PRO A 315 -16.96 13.44 11.26
C PRO A 315 -17.78 13.98 10.08
N ALA A 316 -18.19 15.25 10.17
CA ALA A 316 -18.85 15.92 9.07
C ALA A 316 -17.96 15.92 7.81
N ASP A 317 -18.57 15.79 6.63
CA ASP A 317 -17.83 15.72 5.37
C ASP A 317 -16.94 16.94 5.08
N SER A 318 -17.31 18.11 5.61
CA SER A 318 -16.54 19.35 5.52
C SER A 318 -15.25 19.32 6.34
N ALA A 319 -15.16 18.46 7.35
CA ALA A 319 -13.97 18.30 8.19
C ALA A 319 -12.92 17.35 7.59
N LEU A 320 -13.20 16.70 6.45
CA LEU A 320 -12.31 15.67 5.86
C LEU A 320 -11.13 16.22 5.05
N ASN A 321 -11.08 17.53 4.75
CA ASN A 321 -10.02 18.08 3.90
C ASN A 321 -8.59 17.77 4.39
N PRO A 322 -8.27 17.88 5.69
CA PRO A 322 -6.95 17.50 6.20
C PRO A 322 -6.60 16.02 5.94
N LEU A 323 -7.56 15.10 6.03
CA LEU A 323 -7.33 13.69 5.69
C LEU A 323 -7.09 13.49 4.20
N PHE A 324 -7.77 14.26 3.34
CA PHE A 324 -7.56 14.20 1.89
C PHE A 324 -6.19 14.72 1.48
N GLU A 325 -5.73 15.81 2.08
CA GLU A 325 -4.38 16.36 1.88
C GLU A 325 -3.32 15.37 2.39
N ALA A 326 -3.49 14.86 3.61
CA ALA A 326 -2.61 13.86 4.18
C ALA A 326 -2.55 12.57 3.33
N ALA A 327 -3.66 12.12 2.74
CA ALA A 327 -3.66 10.97 1.84
C ALA A 327 -2.83 11.21 0.58
N LEU A 328 -2.86 12.43 0.02
CA LEU A 328 -2.03 12.80 -1.12
C LEU A 328 -0.55 12.75 -0.74
N ASP A 329 -0.19 13.38 0.38
CA ASP A 329 1.20 13.47 0.84
C ASP A 329 1.76 12.09 1.23
N THR A 330 0.94 11.28 1.92
CA THR A 330 1.34 9.94 2.38
C THR A 330 1.61 9.01 1.21
N VAL A 331 0.76 9.01 0.17
CA VAL A 331 0.97 8.14 -1.00
C VAL A 331 2.12 8.63 -1.87
N GLU A 332 2.25 9.95 -2.05
CA GLU A 332 3.41 10.54 -2.73
C GLU A 332 4.72 10.11 -2.07
N GLU A 333 4.85 10.26 -0.76
CA GLU A 333 6.05 9.83 -0.03
C GLU A 333 6.23 8.30 -0.07
N SER A 334 5.16 7.52 0.02
CA SER A 334 5.24 6.05 -0.06
C SER A 334 5.85 5.60 -1.38
N VAL A 335 5.48 6.23 -2.51
CA VAL A 335 6.09 5.91 -3.81
C VAL A 335 7.56 6.33 -3.85
N LEU A 336 7.90 7.49 -3.29
CA LEU A 336 9.30 7.94 -3.23
C LEU A 336 10.16 7.01 -2.36
N ASN A 337 9.66 6.56 -1.21
CA ASN A 337 10.33 5.59 -0.35
C ASN A 337 10.51 4.23 -1.07
N SER A 338 9.51 3.79 -1.83
CA SER A 338 9.61 2.59 -2.68
C SER A 338 10.78 2.66 -3.67
N LEU A 339 10.92 3.79 -4.37
CA LEU A 339 11.99 4.03 -5.35
C LEU A 339 13.37 4.17 -4.69
N LEU A 340 13.43 4.87 -3.55
CA LEU A 340 14.67 5.11 -2.83
C LEU A 340 15.20 3.83 -2.18
N ALA A 341 14.34 3.01 -1.58
CA ALA A 341 14.73 1.74 -0.94
C ALA A 341 15.12 0.65 -1.96
N ALA A 342 14.61 0.71 -3.19
CA ALA A 342 14.85 -0.29 -4.22
C ALA A 342 16.30 -0.34 -4.71
N VAL A 343 16.76 -1.55 -5.08
CA VAL A 343 18.11 -1.83 -5.59
C VAL A 343 18.06 -2.32 -7.04
N THR A 344 19.05 -1.92 -7.85
CA THR A 344 19.17 -2.37 -9.24
C THR A 344 19.02 -3.88 -9.32
N THR A 345 18.12 -4.34 -10.20
CA THR A 345 17.81 -5.77 -10.32
C THR A 345 17.85 -6.18 -11.77
N THR A 346 18.68 -7.17 -12.06
CA THR A 346 18.66 -7.93 -13.32
C THR A 346 17.86 -9.19 -13.09
N GLY A 347 16.83 -9.39 -13.88
CA GLY A 347 15.85 -10.46 -13.74
C GLY A 347 15.71 -11.31 -15.00
N HIS A 348 14.52 -11.89 -15.15
CA HIS A 348 14.16 -12.82 -16.21
C HIS A 348 14.55 -12.33 -17.61
N ARG A 349 15.23 -13.19 -18.39
CA ARG A 349 15.79 -12.88 -19.72
C ARG A 349 16.83 -11.75 -19.73
N GLY A 350 17.57 -11.56 -18.63
CA GLY A 350 18.63 -10.55 -18.54
C GLY A 350 18.13 -9.10 -18.46
N ARG A 351 16.81 -8.88 -18.33
CA ARG A 351 16.22 -7.54 -18.25
C ARG A 351 16.60 -6.86 -16.95
N THR A 352 17.00 -5.60 -17.03
CA THR A 352 17.46 -4.84 -15.86
C THR A 352 16.59 -3.61 -15.63
N LEU A 353 16.26 -3.37 -14.36
CA LEU A 353 15.75 -2.07 -13.89
C LEU A 353 16.78 -1.44 -12.95
N PRO A 354 17.27 -0.22 -13.24
CA PRO A 354 18.22 0.48 -12.39
C PRO A 354 17.52 1.06 -11.15
N ALA A 355 18.17 1.01 -9.98
CA ALA A 355 17.74 1.80 -8.84
C ALA A 355 17.89 3.30 -9.11
N LEU A 356 17.07 4.11 -8.44
CA LEU A 356 17.23 5.55 -8.43
C LEU A 356 18.61 5.90 -7.79
N PRO A 357 19.51 6.61 -8.49
CA PRO A 357 20.84 6.92 -7.98
C PRO A 357 20.77 8.05 -6.96
N VAL A 358 20.67 7.69 -5.67
CA VAL A 358 20.50 8.61 -4.55
C VAL A 358 21.60 9.68 -4.51
N GLU A 359 22.84 9.31 -4.87
CA GLU A 359 23.99 10.20 -4.91
C GLU A 359 23.87 11.27 -6.01
N ALA A 360 23.25 10.92 -7.14
CA ALA A 360 23.01 11.87 -8.22
C ALA A 360 21.93 12.89 -7.85
N LEU A 361 20.97 12.48 -6.99
CA LEU A 361 19.97 13.39 -6.44
C LEU A 361 20.60 14.36 -5.43
N ARG A 362 21.50 13.90 -4.54
CA ARG A 362 22.20 14.77 -3.55
C ARG A 362 22.99 15.92 -4.16
N ARG A 363 23.44 15.79 -5.41
CA ARG A 363 24.19 16.84 -6.13
C ARG A 363 23.30 17.91 -6.73
N ARG A 364 21.98 17.71 -6.70
CA ARG A 364 21.00 18.71 -7.10
C ARG A 364 20.50 19.41 -5.82
N PRO A 365 20.59 20.74 -5.69
CA PRO A 365 20.00 21.42 -4.55
C PRO A 365 18.50 21.06 -4.51
N PRO A 366 17.89 20.89 -3.33
CA PRO A 366 16.44 20.76 -3.26
C PRO A 366 15.84 21.97 -3.96
N GLY A 367 15.02 21.73 -4.99
CA GLY A 367 14.21 22.78 -5.58
C GLY A 367 13.42 23.49 -4.47
N PRO A 368 13.03 24.76 -4.65
CA PRO A 368 12.26 25.47 -3.63
C PRO A 368 11.05 24.60 -3.27
N GLY A 369 11.00 24.13 -2.02
CA GLY A 369 9.83 23.41 -1.52
C GLY A 369 8.59 24.27 -1.74
N PRO A 370 7.39 23.68 -1.78
CA PRO A 370 6.17 24.49 -1.79
C PRO A 370 6.26 25.43 -0.58
N GLY A 371 6.37 26.74 -0.86
CA GLY A 371 6.41 27.74 0.19
C GLY A 371 5.17 27.59 1.07
N PRO A 372 5.22 28.00 2.34
CA PRO A 372 4.04 27.96 3.19
C PRO A 372 2.89 28.65 2.44
N HIS A 373 1.79 27.93 2.24
CA HIS A 373 0.58 28.48 1.66
C HIS A 373 0.19 29.71 2.48
N GLY A 374 0.50 30.90 1.95
CA GLY A 374 0.24 32.16 2.62
C GLY A 374 -1.18 32.62 2.33
N GLY A 375 -1.90 32.96 3.39
CA GLY A 375 -3.10 33.81 3.38
C GLY A 375 -4.41 33.08 3.36
#